data_AF-A0A3B7R0L3-F1
#
_entry.id   AF-A0A3B7R0L3-F1
#
_cell.length_a   1.000
_cell.length_b   1.000
_cell.length_c   1.000
_cell.angle_alpha   90.00
_cell.angle_beta   90.00
_cell.angle_gamma   90.00
#
_symmetry.space_group_name_H-M   'P 1'
#
loop_
_entity.id
_entity.type
_entity.pdbx_description
1 polymer ?
#
loop_
_entity_poly.entity_id
_entity_poly.type
_entity_poly.pdbx_seq_one_letter_code
_entity_poly.pdbx_strand_id
1 'polypeptide(L)'
;MAQPRTLLAGSRVWLLLSVAWTAFMLWGTLSPLNRLPPLPHWELLSFDTAAHAGMFVVTAVLYILTARRQRLYPSLRLRAFWWVLAVCIFLGGFIELVQSFMDLGRLGDWTDMLSDSLGAVAGVLLMWLLRRWWDAPAPAVMARTHA
;
A
#
# COMPACT_ATOMS: atom_id res chain seq x y z
N MET A 1 -27.61 9.86 -19.79
CA MET A 1 -27.30 10.38 -18.45
C MET A 1 -26.08 9.66 -17.90
N ALA A 2 -24.95 10.35 -17.71
CA ALA A 2 -23.78 9.78 -17.05
C ALA A 2 -24.09 9.60 -15.56
N GLN A 3 -23.89 8.39 -15.03
CA GLN A 3 -24.03 8.12 -13.60
C GLN A 3 -23.06 9.02 -12.81
N PRO A 4 -23.49 9.64 -11.69
CA PRO A 4 -22.62 10.52 -10.91
C PRO A 4 -21.39 9.77 -10.40
N ARG A 5 -20.23 10.39 -10.52
CA ARG A 5 -18.95 9.86 -10.01
C ARG A 5 -18.99 9.92 -8.48
N THR A 6 -19.28 8.80 -7.82
CA THR A 6 -19.28 8.68 -6.36
C THR A 6 -18.53 7.44 -5.89
N LEU A 7 -18.06 7.46 -4.65
CA LEU A 7 -17.60 6.26 -3.97
C LEU A 7 -18.79 5.36 -3.65
N LEU A 8 -18.70 4.09 -4.05
CA LEU A 8 -19.65 3.06 -3.61
C LEU A 8 -19.53 2.87 -2.10
N ALA A 9 -20.63 2.50 -1.43
CA ALA A 9 -20.61 2.22 0.01
C ALA A 9 -19.51 1.22 0.40
N GLY A 10 -19.36 0.13 -0.38
CA GLY A 10 -18.28 -0.84 -0.18
C GLY A 10 -16.87 -0.26 -0.39
N SER A 11 -16.70 0.73 -1.27
CA SER A 11 -15.39 1.38 -1.49
C SER A 11 -14.96 2.29 -0.33
N ARG A 12 -15.92 2.82 0.45
CA ARG A 12 -15.62 3.65 1.63
C ARG A 12 -14.97 2.83 2.75
N VAL A 13 -15.41 1.58 2.92
CA VAL A 13 -14.82 0.67 3.91
C VAL A 13 -13.34 0.43 3.60
N TRP A 14 -13.01 0.10 2.34
CA TRP A 14 -11.61 -0.11 1.94
C TRP A 14 -10.76 1.14 2.09
N LEU A 15 -11.32 2.31 1.76
CA LEU A 15 -10.64 3.59 1.98
C LEU A 15 -10.34 3.82 3.47
N LEU A 16 -11.33 3.63 4.34
CA LEU A 16 -11.15 3.80 5.79
C LEU A 16 -10.12 2.82 6.34
N LEU A 17 -10.16 1.56 5.93
CA LEU A 17 -9.16 0.55 6.31
C LEU A 17 -7.76 0.93 5.81
N SER A 18 -7.66 1.43 4.59
CA SER A 18 -6.39 1.90 4.02
C SER A 18 -5.82 3.07 4.83
N VAL A 19 -6.64 4.07 5.14
CA VAL A 19 -6.22 5.24 5.94
C VAL A 19 -5.84 4.83 7.36
N ALA A 20 -6.64 3.99 8.02
CA ALA A 20 -6.36 3.50 9.36
C ALA A 20 -5.06 2.68 9.41
N TRP A 21 -4.84 1.81 8.42
CA TRP A 21 -3.61 1.04 8.32
C TRP A 21 -2.39 1.91 8.08
N THR A 22 -2.47 2.86 7.15
CA THR A 22 -1.37 3.80 6.89
C THR A 22 -1.04 4.63 8.13
N ALA A 23 -2.05 5.08 8.89
CA ALA A 23 -1.82 5.77 10.15
C ALA A 23 -1.11 4.89 11.19
N PHE A 24 -1.53 3.63 11.32
CA PHE A 24 -0.88 2.65 12.20
C PHE A 24 0.58 2.38 11.78
N MET A 25 0.82 2.17 10.49
CA MET A 25 2.16 1.93 9.94
C MET A 25 3.07 3.14 10.15
N LEU A 26 2.61 4.36 9.83
CA LEU A 26 3.39 5.59 10.07
C LEU A 26 3.67 5.80 11.56
N TRP A 27 2.71 5.50 12.43
CA TRP A 27 2.94 5.55 13.86
C TRP A 27 4.03 4.55 14.29
N GLY A 28 4.00 3.32 13.74
CA GLY A 28 5.01 2.29 14.03
C GLY A 28 6.42 2.68 13.56
N THR A 29 6.55 3.21 12.34
CA THR A 29 7.85 3.54 11.73
C THR A 29 8.43 4.86 12.23
N LEU A 30 7.59 5.86 12.52
CA LEU A 30 8.04 7.21 12.92
C LEU A 30 8.06 7.42 14.44
N SER A 31 7.61 6.46 15.25
CA SER A 31 7.74 6.55 16.70
C SER A 31 9.19 6.38 17.17
N PRO A 32 9.58 7.04 18.28
CA PRO A 32 10.90 6.86 18.89
C PRO A 32 11.17 5.39 19.20
N LEU A 33 12.34 4.89 18.81
CA LEU A 33 12.69 3.47 18.96
C LEU A 33 12.69 3.03 20.43
N ASN A 34 13.08 3.93 21.34
CA ASN A 34 13.13 3.68 22.78
C ASN A 34 11.76 3.56 23.48
N ARG A 35 10.66 3.85 22.78
CA ARG A 35 9.29 3.67 23.29
C ARG A 35 8.65 2.38 22.81
N LEU A 36 9.32 1.64 21.93
CA LEU A 36 8.84 0.36 21.44
C LEU A 36 9.32 -0.78 22.36
N PRO A 37 8.54 -1.86 22.48
CA PRO A 37 9.01 -3.05 23.18
C PRO A 37 10.30 -3.57 22.52
N PRO A 38 11.21 -4.21 23.31
CA PRO A 38 12.44 -4.75 22.77
C PRO A 38 12.13 -5.72 21.62
N LEU A 39 12.78 -5.50 20.48
CA LEU A 39 12.55 -6.29 19.28
C LEU A 39 13.18 -7.68 19.44
N PRO A 40 12.53 -8.74 18.95
CA PRO A 40 13.14 -10.07 18.88
C PRO A 40 14.47 -10.02 18.14
N HIS A 41 15.47 -10.72 18.66
CA HIS A 41 16.75 -10.90 17.97
C HIS A 41 16.64 -12.06 17.00
N TRP A 42 16.85 -11.78 15.72
CA TRP A 42 16.85 -12.74 14.63
C TRP A 42 18.24 -12.73 13.99
N GLU A 43 18.78 -13.91 13.66
CA GLU A 43 20.17 -14.03 13.18
C GLU A 43 20.35 -13.67 11.69
N LEU A 44 19.31 -13.83 10.88
CA LEU A 44 19.39 -13.69 9.42
C LEU A 44 18.84 -12.35 8.89
N LEU A 45 17.80 -11.80 9.53
CA LEU A 45 17.12 -10.58 9.12
C LEU A 45 16.63 -9.85 10.37
N SER A 46 16.81 -8.53 10.45
CA SER A 46 16.27 -7.77 11.57
C SER A 46 14.73 -7.89 11.61
N PHE A 47 14.15 -7.96 12.81
CA PHE A 47 12.70 -7.98 12.96
C PHE A 47 12.06 -6.69 12.40
N ASP A 48 12.72 -5.55 12.56
CA ASP A 48 12.25 -4.24 12.07
C ASP A 48 12.10 -4.26 10.55
N THR A 49 13.14 -4.73 9.85
CA THR A 49 13.17 -4.88 8.39
C THR A 49 12.11 -5.89 7.89
N ALA A 50 11.86 -6.97 8.64
CA ALA A 50 10.77 -7.91 8.32
C ALA A 50 9.38 -7.28 8.54
N ALA A 51 9.21 -6.49 9.60
CA ALA A 51 7.98 -5.78 9.90
C ALA A 51 7.66 -4.74 8.82
N HIS A 52 8.66 -4.00 8.34
CA HIS A 52 8.57 -3.07 7.20
C HIS A 52 8.01 -3.75 5.95
N ALA A 53 8.62 -4.87 5.52
CA ALA A 53 8.12 -5.64 4.39
C ALA A 53 6.66 -6.10 4.60
N GLY A 54 6.32 -6.63 5.78
CA GLY A 54 4.96 -7.04 6.12
C GLY A 54 3.95 -5.89 6.08
N MET A 55 4.32 -4.72 6.60
CA MET A 55 3.49 -3.51 6.58
C MET A 55 3.20 -3.05 5.16
N PHE A 56 4.19 -3.10 4.27
CA PHE A 56 4.02 -2.72 2.87
C PHE A 56 3.24 -3.73 2.02
N VAL A 57 3.30 -5.04 2.34
CA VAL A 57 2.40 -6.05 1.75
C VAL A 57 0.93 -5.67 2.02
N VAL A 58 0.58 -5.43 3.28
CA VAL A 58 -0.79 -5.09 3.68
C VAL A 58 -1.21 -3.74 3.08
N THR A 59 -0.31 -2.75 3.07
CA THR A 59 -0.56 -1.43 2.45
C THR A 59 -0.90 -1.57 0.98
N ALA A 60 -0.09 -2.31 0.21
CA ALA A 60 -0.33 -2.54 -1.22
C ALA A 60 -1.66 -3.26 -1.48
N VAL A 61 -2.00 -4.27 -0.67
CA VAL A 61 -3.29 -4.97 -0.75
C VAL A 61 -4.46 -4.01 -0.55
N LEU A 62 -4.46 -3.24 0.54
CA LEU A 62 -5.54 -2.30 0.86
C LEU A 62 -5.67 -1.21 -0.20
N TYR A 63 -4.55 -0.68 -0.68
CA TYR A 63 -4.55 0.37 -1.72
C TYR A 63 -5.09 -0.16 -3.04
N ILE A 64 -4.75 -1.40 -3.45
CA ILE A 64 -5.34 -2.02 -4.64
C ILE A 64 -6.84 -2.21 -4.48
N LEU A 65 -7.31 -2.72 -3.34
CA LEU A 65 -8.75 -2.92 -3.10
C LEU A 65 -9.52 -1.60 -3.14
N THR A 66 -8.95 -0.54 -2.56
CA THR A 66 -9.50 0.82 -2.60
C THR A 66 -9.54 1.35 -4.03
N ALA A 67 -8.42 1.29 -4.75
CA ALA A 67 -8.30 1.80 -6.12
C ALA A 67 -9.19 1.05 -7.12
N ARG A 68 -9.37 -0.27 -6.94
CA ARG A 68 -10.19 -1.12 -7.82
C ARG A 68 -11.69 -0.97 -7.59
N ARG A 69 -12.13 -0.67 -6.36
CA ARG A 69 -13.55 -0.61 -6.00
C ARG A 69 -14.20 0.77 -6.08
N GLN A 70 -13.41 1.84 -6.17
CA GLN A 70 -13.93 3.19 -6.39
C GLN A 70 -14.41 3.42 -7.85
N ARG A 71 -15.31 4.40 -8.06
CA ARG A 71 -15.79 4.83 -9.39
C ARG A 71 -15.45 6.28 -9.75
N LEU A 72 -14.82 7.01 -8.84
CA LEU A 72 -14.44 8.42 -9.02
C LEU A 72 -13.39 8.62 -10.12
N TYR A 73 -12.37 7.75 -10.13
CA TYR A 73 -11.16 7.88 -10.93
C TYR A 73 -10.94 6.63 -11.80
N PRO A 74 -11.55 6.56 -13.00
CA PRO A 74 -11.45 5.39 -13.88
C PRO A 74 -10.01 5.04 -14.29
N SER A 75 -9.17 6.05 -14.55
CA SER A 75 -7.76 5.85 -14.93
C SER A 75 -6.94 5.22 -13.80
N LEU A 76 -7.13 5.70 -12.56
CA LEU A 76 -6.49 5.11 -11.37
C LEU A 76 -6.96 3.66 -11.18
N ARG A 77 -8.26 3.39 -11.35
CA ARG A 77 -8.80 2.02 -11.26
C ARG A 77 -8.14 1.09 -12.28
N LEU A 78 -8.04 1.52 -13.54
CA LEU A 78 -7.49 0.72 -14.62
C LEU A 78 -5.99 0.41 -14.38
N ARG A 79 -5.23 1.41 -13.92
CA ARG A 79 -3.78 1.31 -13.70
C ARG A 79 -3.41 1.10 -12.22
N ALA A 80 -4.32 0.53 -11.42
CA ALA A 80 -4.19 0.46 -9.98
C ALA A 80 -2.89 -0.20 -9.54
N PHE A 81 -2.54 -1.36 -10.11
CA PHE A 81 -1.32 -2.09 -9.76
C PHE A 81 -0.04 -1.25 -9.93
N TRP A 82 0.06 -0.52 -11.05
CA TRP A 82 1.23 0.32 -11.32
C TRP A 82 1.29 1.53 -10.39
N TRP A 83 0.16 2.23 -10.21
CA TRP A 83 0.11 3.38 -9.31
C TRP A 83 0.35 3.01 -7.85
N VAL A 84 -0.19 1.89 -7.39
CA VAL A 84 0.02 1.42 -6.02
C VAL A 84 1.48 1.04 -5.79
N LEU A 85 2.11 0.33 -6.73
CA LEU A 85 3.54 0.02 -6.61
C LEU A 85 4.38 1.30 -6.50
N ALA A 86 4.15 2.27 -7.39
CA ALA A 86 4.86 3.54 -7.37
C ALA A 86 4.64 4.30 -6.04
N VAL A 87 3.39 4.44 -5.60
CA VAL A 87 3.05 5.14 -4.34
C VAL A 87 3.68 4.44 -3.14
N CYS A 88 3.68 3.11 -3.08
CA CYS A 88 4.31 2.39 -1.98
C CYS A 88 5.83 2.60 -1.96
N ILE A 89 6.52 2.52 -3.10
CA ILE A 89 7.98 2.77 -3.17
C ILE A 89 8.30 4.21 -2.73
N PHE A 90 7.53 5.20 -3.21
CA PHE A 90 7.70 6.58 -2.79
C PHE A 90 7.41 6.79 -1.30
N LEU A 91 6.41 6.10 -0.76
CA LEU A 91 6.05 6.19 0.66
C LEU A 91 7.14 5.60 1.56
N GLY A 92 7.69 4.43 1.21
CA GLY A 92 8.82 3.84 1.94
C GLY A 92 10.02 4.78 1.95
N GLY A 93 10.41 5.28 0.77
CA GLY A 93 11.52 6.24 0.70
C GLY A 93 11.27 7.57 1.40
N PHE A 94 10.02 8.01 1.45
CA PHE A 94 9.64 9.18 2.25
C PHE A 94 9.77 8.89 3.75
N ILE A 95 9.38 7.71 4.23
CA ILE A 95 9.53 7.31 5.64
C ILE A 95 11.00 7.30 6.04
N GLU A 96 11.86 6.65 5.26
CA GLU A 96 13.31 6.58 5.51
C GLU A 96 13.96 7.98 5.54
N LEU A 97 13.56 8.84 4.61
CA LEU A 97 14.02 10.22 4.56
C LEU A 97 13.60 10.98 5.83
N VAL A 98 12.35 10.84 6.25
CA VAL A 98 11.84 11.49 7.46
C VAL A 98 12.57 10.96 8.69
N GLN A 99 12.73 9.65 8.84
CA GLN A 99 13.48 9.05 9.96
C GLN A 99 14.89 9.60 10.07
N SER A 100 15.58 9.79 8.93
CA SER A 100 16.93 10.37 8.86
C SER A 100 17.03 11.81 9.37
N PHE A 101 15.90 12.55 9.47
CA PHE A 101 15.85 13.93 9.97
C PHE A 101 15.23 14.07 11.36
N MET A 102 14.70 12.99 11.95
CA MET A 102 13.94 13.07 13.20
C MET A 102 14.81 13.03 14.47
N ASP A 103 16.07 12.56 14.39
CA ASP A 103 16.96 12.35 15.55
C ASP A 103 16.32 11.50 16.68
N LEU A 104 15.40 10.60 16.35
CA LEU A 104 14.64 9.76 17.31
C LEU A 104 15.24 8.36 17.53
N GLY A 105 16.51 8.17 17.19
CA GLY A 105 17.18 6.87 17.28
C GLY A 105 16.77 5.87 16.19
N ARG A 106 16.04 6.34 15.17
CA ARG A 106 15.82 5.64 13.90
C ARG A 106 16.89 6.14 12.93
N LEU A 107 17.80 5.28 12.49
CA LEU A 107 18.69 5.59 11.38
C LEU A 107 17.97 5.09 10.13
N GLY A 108 17.63 6.00 9.21
CA GLY A 108 17.12 5.56 7.91
C GLY A 108 18.14 4.64 7.26
N ASP A 109 17.72 3.42 6.92
CA ASP A 109 18.59 2.37 6.40
C ASP A 109 18.11 1.96 5.01
N TRP A 110 19.08 1.78 4.11
CA TRP A 110 18.83 1.23 2.78
C TRP A 110 18.18 -0.15 2.84
N THR A 111 18.39 -0.89 3.93
CA THR A 111 17.74 -2.19 4.16
C THR A 111 16.22 -2.08 4.35
N ASP A 112 15.75 -1.05 5.06
CA ASP A 112 14.31 -0.83 5.27
C ASP A 112 13.63 -0.31 4.01
N MET A 113 14.27 0.61 3.26
CA MET A 113 13.83 1.00 1.91
C MET A 113 13.66 -0.22 0.97
N LEU A 114 14.64 -1.14 1.00
CA LEU A 114 14.59 -2.35 0.19
C LEU A 114 13.45 -3.26 0.65
N SER A 115 13.26 -3.41 1.96
CA SER A 115 12.18 -4.20 2.54
C SER A 115 10.80 -3.65 2.19
N ASP A 116 10.60 -2.34 2.29
CA ASP A 116 9.38 -1.65 1.90
C ASP A 116 9.06 -1.92 0.42
N SER A 117 10.08 -1.81 -0.43
CA SER A 117 9.97 -2.06 -1.87
C SER A 117 9.61 -3.52 -2.17
N LEU A 118 10.27 -4.48 -1.51
CA LEU A 118 9.98 -5.91 -1.65
C LEU A 118 8.57 -6.26 -1.14
N GLY A 119 8.17 -5.69 0.00
CA GLY A 119 6.83 -5.83 0.55
C GLY A 119 5.76 -5.30 -0.41
N ALA A 120 5.99 -4.12 -0.99
CA ALA A 120 5.10 -3.53 -1.99
C ALA A 120 4.98 -4.43 -3.23
N VAL A 121 6.09 -4.92 -3.77
CA VAL A 121 6.11 -5.86 -4.90
C VAL A 121 5.35 -7.14 -4.55
N ALA A 122 5.61 -7.73 -3.38
CA ALA A 122 4.94 -8.95 -2.93
C ALA A 122 3.42 -8.75 -2.79
N GLY A 123 2.97 -7.66 -2.19
CA GLY A 123 1.55 -7.32 -2.07
C GLY A 123 0.87 -7.08 -3.43
N VAL A 124 1.54 -6.38 -4.34
CA VAL A 124 1.06 -6.15 -5.71
C VAL A 124 0.95 -7.47 -6.47
N LEU A 125 1.98 -8.33 -6.41
CA LEU A 125 1.99 -9.64 -7.04
C LEU A 125 0.91 -10.55 -6.49
N LEU A 126 0.74 -10.60 -5.16
CA LEU A 126 -0.31 -11.36 -4.49
C LEU A 126 -1.68 -10.97 -5.05
N MET A 127 -1.98 -9.68 -5.09
CA MET A 127 -3.25 -9.17 -5.61
C MET A 127 -3.41 -9.48 -7.11
N TRP A 128 -2.35 -9.36 -7.89
CA TRP A 128 -2.37 -9.63 -9.32
C TRP A 128 -2.62 -11.12 -9.63
N LEU A 129 -1.98 -12.03 -8.89
CA LEU A 129 -2.14 -13.48 -9.02
C LEU A 129 -3.56 -13.91 -8.61
N LEU A 130 -4.10 -13.33 -7.54
CA LEU A 130 -5.42 -13.67 -7.01
C LEU A 130 -6.56 -12.90 -7.67
N ARG A 131 -6.29 -12.04 -8.67
CA ARG A 131 -7.28 -11.13 -9.27
C ARG A 131 -8.58 -11.80 -9.70
N ARG A 132 -8.50 -13.04 -10.20
CA ARG A 132 -9.68 -13.81 -10.64
C ARG A 132 -10.71 -14.06 -9.54
N TRP A 133 -10.32 -13.96 -8.27
CA TRP A 133 -11.18 -14.26 -7.11
C TRP A 133 -11.81 -13.03 -6.46
N TRP A 134 -11.22 -11.84 -6.64
CA TRP A 134 -11.63 -10.64 -5.90
C TRP A 134 -11.89 -9.42 -6.78
N ASP A 135 -11.31 -9.39 -7.99
CA ASP A 135 -11.33 -8.22 -8.85
C ASP A 135 -12.69 -8.10 -9.54
N ALA A 136 -13.32 -6.94 -9.38
CA ALA A 136 -14.57 -6.66 -10.06
C ALA A 136 -14.28 -6.51 -11.57
N PRO A 137 -15.12 -7.05 -12.46
CA PRO A 137 -14.98 -6.81 -13.89
C PRO A 137 -14.84 -5.32 -14.15
N ALA A 138 -13.85 -4.93 -14.97
CA ALA A 138 -13.81 -3.56 -15.48
C ALA A 138 -15.19 -3.28 -16.11
N PRO A 139 -15.79 -2.09 -15.89
CA PRO A 139 -17.03 -1.78 -16.58
C PRO A 139 -16.75 -1.94 -18.06
N ALA A 140 -17.63 -2.70 -18.72
CA ALA A 140 -17.55 -2.91 -20.16
C ALA A 140 -17.29 -1.55 -20.80
N VAL A 141 -16.07 -1.36 -21.30
CA VAL A 141 -15.84 -0.35 -22.32
C VAL A 141 -16.84 -0.73 -23.38
N MET A 142 -17.86 0.11 -23.59
CA MET A 142 -18.92 -0.15 -24.55
C MET A 142 -18.27 -0.67 -25.82
N ALA A 143 -18.42 -1.97 -26.06
CA ALA A 143 -18.33 -2.55 -27.38
C ALA A 143 -19.51 -1.96 -28.16
N ARG A 144 -19.28 -0.78 -28.71
CA ARG A 144 -20.12 -0.07 -29.69
C ARG A 144 -19.13 0.71 -30.53
N THR A 145 -19.10 0.65 -31.86
CA THR A 145 -19.86 -0.09 -32.87
C THR A 145 -19.13 0.29 -34.15
N HIS A 146 -18.52 -0.66 -34.84
CA HIS A 146 -18.29 -0.56 -36.27
C HIS A 146 -18.84 -1.85 -36.86
N ALA A 147 -20.17 -1.88 -36.94
CA ALA A 147 -20.87 -2.62 -37.98
C ALA A 147 -20.81 -1.77 -39.26
#